data_AF-A0A4C1YTI9-F1
#
_entry.id   AF-A0A4C1YTI9-F1
#
_cell.length_a   1.000
_cell.length_b   1.000
_cell.length_c   1.000
_cell.angle_alpha   90.00
_cell.angle_beta   90.00
_cell.angle_gamma   90.00
#
_symmetry.space_group_name_H-M   'P 1'
#
loop_
_entity.id
_entity.type
_entity.pdbx_description
1 polymer ?
#
loop_
_entity_poly.entity_id
_entity_poly.type
_entity_poly.pdbx_seq_one_letter_code
_entity_poly.pdbx_strand_id
1 'polypeptide(L)'
;MERSMLNIRLQDRWATSKIKKRTKVRNVLRNIRKLKWNWTGYIMRTNKEKWMKDVVEWYPRNEKRKRGGQIKRWEDDLSKGWRRSTRDREKWKKPGKAYVDIQSD
;
A
#
# COMPACT_ATOMS: atom_id res chain seq x y z
N MET A 1 -19.76 -5.45 -5.35
CA MET A 1 -19.24 -6.08 -6.58
C MET A 1 -19.19 -7.60 -6.47
N GLU A 2 -18.33 -8.22 -5.65
CA GLU A 2 -18.21 -9.69 -5.66
C GLU A 2 -19.53 -10.44 -5.37
N ARG A 3 -20.36 -9.89 -4.47
CA ARG A 3 -21.71 -10.44 -4.20
C ARG A 3 -22.66 -10.34 -5.40
N SER A 4 -22.64 -9.22 -6.12
CA SER A 4 -23.51 -9.04 -7.29
C SER A 4 -23.10 -9.92 -8.46
N MET A 5 -21.81 -10.25 -8.61
CA MET A 5 -21.33 -11.21 -9.62
C MET A 5 -21.90 -12.63 -9.44
N LEU A 6 -22.32 -12.98 -8.23
CA LEU A 6 -22.91 -14.29 -7.89
C LEU A 6 -24.42 -14.20 -7.60
N ASN A 7 -25.05 -13.03 -7.81
CA ASN A 7 -26.44 -12.75 -7.44
C ASN A 7 -26.78 -13.07 -5.96
N ILE A 8 -25.82 -12.91 -5.05
CA ILE A 8 -25.98 -13.20 -3.61
C ILE A 8 -26.57 -11.98 -2.90
N ARG A 9 -27.63 -12.22 -2.12
CA ARG A 9 -28.28 -11.20 -1.28
C ARG A 9 -27.70 -11.21 0.14
N LEU A 10 -27.93 -10.13 0.89
CA LEU A 10 -27.53 -10.05 2.31
C LEU A 10 -28.18 -11.15 3.17
N GLN A 11 -29.40 -11.54 2.82
CA GLN A 11 -30.18 -12.57 3.52
C GLN A 11 -29.55 -13.96 3.46
N ASP A 12 -28.79 -14.28 2.41
CA ASP A 12 -28.12 -15.58 2.26
C ASP A 12 -27.07 -15.81 3.36
N ARG A 13 -26.63 -14.75 4.05
CA ARG A 13 -25.64 -14.79 5.14
C ARG A 13 -24.35 -15.54 4.78
N TRP A 14 -23.94 -15.46 3.51
CA TRP A 14 -22.68 -16.09 3.09
C TRP A 14 -21.47 -15.38 3.69
N ALA A 15 -20.56 -16.21 4.22
CA ALA A 15 -19.25 -15.76 4.63
C ALA A 15 -18.50 -15.14 3.44
N THR A 16 -17.83 -14.02 3.69
CA THR A 16 -17.01 -13.32 2.69
C THR A 16 -15.90 -14.21 2.15
N SER A 17 -15.36 -15.11 2.98
CA SER A 17 -14.36 -16.11 2.57
C SER A 17 -14.91 -17.07 1.50
N LYS A 18 -16.17 -17.50 1.63
CA LYS A 18 -16.87 -18.36 0.66
C LYS A 18 -17.08 -17.63 -0.67
N ILE A 19 -17.48 -16.36 -0.62
CA ILE A 19 -17.66 -15.51 -1.81
C ILE A 19 -16.33 -15.36 -2.55
N LYS A 20 -15.26 -14.97 -1.83
CA LYS A 20 -13.90 -14.81 -2.40
C LYS A 20 -13.36 -16.10 -3.04
N LYS A 21 -13.58 -17.27 -2.41
CA LYS A 21 -13.16 -18.57 -2.97
C LYS A 21 -13.84 -18.89 -4.30
N ARG A 22 -15.11 -18.49 -4.47
CA ARG A 22 -15.87 -18.72 -5.71
C ARG A 22 -15.54 -17.72 -6.80
N THR A 23 -15.51 -16.43 -6.47
CA THR A 23 -15.29 -15.38 -7.47
C THR A 23 -13.85 -15.37 -7.96
N LYS A 24 -12.88 -15.83 -7.16
CA LYS A 24 -11.43 -15.76 -7.45
C LYS A 24 -10.99 -14.36 -7.89
N VAL A 25 -11.74 -13.33 -7.50
CA VAL A 25 -11.47 -11.95 -7.87
C VAL A 25 -10.15 -11.55 -7.24
N ARG A 26 -9.30 -10.92 -8.04
CA ARG A 26 -7.97 -10.51 -7.61
C ARG A 26 -8.10 -9.59 -6.40
N ASN A 27 -7.35 -9.90 -5.33
CA ASN A 27 -7.40 -9.11 -4.10
C ASN A 27 -7.00 -7.65 -4.39
N VAL A 28 -7.98 -6.75 -4.31
CA VAL A 28 -7.81 -5.33 -4.61
C VAL A 28 -6.80 -4.69 -3.66
N LEU A 29 -6.79 -5.07 -2.38
CA LEU A 29 -5.80 -4.56 -1.41
C LEU A 29 -4.37 -4.90 -1.84
N ARG A 30 -4.16 -6.12 -2.35
CA ARG A 30 -2.85 -6.54 -2.85
C ARG A 30 -2.39 -5.67 -4.02
N ASN A 31 -3.30 -5.32 -4.93
CA ASN A 31 -3.01 -4.42 -6.04
C ASN A 31 -2.72 -3.00 -5.56
N ILE A 32 -3.52 -2.47 -4.63
CA ILE A 32 -3.30 -1.14 -4.03
C ILE A 32 -1.92 -1.08 -3.37
N ARG A 33 -1.54 -2.07 -2.56
CA ARG A 33 -0.21 -2.14 -1.92
C ARG A 33 0.91 -2.21 -2.93
N LYS A 34 0.73 -2.99 -4.01
CA LYS A 34 1.72 -3.09 -5.09
C LYS A 34 1.91 -1.77 -5.81
N LEU A 35 0.82 -1.07 -6.14
CA LEU A 35 0.85 0.26 -6.74
C LEU A 35 1.53 1.26 -5.81
N LYS A 36 1.16 1.27 -4.53
CA LYS A 36 1.79 2.09 -3.48
C LYS A 36 3.30 1.89 -3.41
N TRP A 37 3.77 0.63 -3.40
CA TRP A 37 5.21 0.31 -3.36
C TRP A 37 5.95 0.75 -4.63
N ASN A 38 5.35 0.49 -5.78
CA ASN A 38 5.93 0.86 -7.08
C ASN A 38 6.03 2.37 -7.25
N TRP A 39 4.98 3.10 -6.87
CA TRP A 39 4.93 4.55 -6.93
C TRP A 39 6.00 5.18 -6.03
N THR A 40 6.13 4.71 -4.79
CA THR A 40 7.19 5.15 -3.86
C THR A 40 8.59 5.02 -4.48
N GLY A 41 8.89 3.86 -5.08
CA GLY A 41 10.18 3.66 -5.74
C GLY A 41 10.36 4.53 -6.99
N TYR A 42 9.30 4.74 -7.77
CA TYR A 42 9.32 5.61 -8.94
C TYR A 42 9.63 7.05 -8.55
N ILE A 43 8.91 7.62 -7.57
CA ILE A 43 9.12 9.00 -7.10
C ILE A 43 10.54 9.22 -6.61
N MET A 44 11.09 8.29 -5.82
CA MET A 44 12.45 8.43 -5.27
C MET A 44 13.56 8.39 -6.33
N ARG A 45 13.32 7.73 -7.47
CA ARG A 45 14.26 7.68 -8.60
C ARG A 45 14.06 8.82 -9.59
N THR A 46 12.85 9.36 -9.66
CA THR A 46 12.52 10.48 -10.53
C THR A 46 13.13 11.78 -9.99
N ASN A 47 13.79 12.55 -10.85
CA ASN A 47 14.37 13.84 -10.47
C ASN A 47 13.45 15.04 -10.76
N LYS A 48 12.29 14.81 -11.37
CA LYS A 48 11.48 15.85 -12.02
C LYS A 48 10.59 16.67 -11.08
N GLU A 49 10.08 16.10 -9.98
CA GLU A 49 9.10 16.80 -9.15
C GLU A 49 9.44 16.77 -7.66
N LYS A 50 9.68 17.96 -7.12
CA LYS A 50 10.06 18.20 -5.72
C LYS A 50 8.89 17.91 -4.76
N TRP A 51 7.68 18.37 -5.10
CA TRP A 51 6.49 18.17 -4.25
C TRP A 51 6.12 16.69 -4.09
N MET A 52 6.30 15.84 -5.11
CA MET A 52 6.04 14.40 -4.97
C MET A 52 7.03 13.75 -3.99
N LYS A 53 8.30 14.18 -4.00
CA LYS A 53 9.28 13.74 -3.01
C LYS A 53 8.87 14.21 -1.61
N ASP A 54 8.42 15.46 -1.47
CA ASP A 54 7.96 16.00 -0.19
C ASP A 54 6.76 15.20 0.37
N VAL A 55 5.82 14.79 -0.50
CA VAL A 55 4.66 13.96 -0.13
C VAL A 55 5.06 12.55 0.29
N VAL A 56 6.03 11.92 -0.38
CA VAL A 56 6.47 10.55 -0.05
C VAL A 56 7.40 10.53 1.16
N GLU A 57 8.30 11.52 1.25
CA GLU A 57 9.22 11.68 2.39
C GLU A 57 8.44 12.06 3.65
N TRP A 58 7.35 12.84 3.53
CA TRP A 58 6.46 13.33 4.59
C TRP A 58 7.17 13.45 5.95
N TYR A 59 8.30 14.15 5.95
CA TYR A 59 9.18 14.25 7.10
C TYR A 59 9.05 15.67 7.65
N PRO A 60 8.24 15.89 8.70
CA PRO A 60 8.25 17.16 9.41
C PRO A 60 9.55 17.20 10.21
N ARG A 61 10.64 17.60 9.56
CA ARG A 61 11.99 17.59 10.15
C ARG A 61 12.03 18.48 11.41
N ASN A 62 11.14 19.47 11.48
CA ASN A 62 11.16 20.54 12.48
C ASN A 62 9.80 20.82 13.15
N GLU A 63 8.72 20.07 12.90
CA GLU A 63 7.37 20.42 13.40
C GLU A 63 6.68 19.30 14.19
N LYS A 64 6.11 19.68 15.34
CA LYS A 64 5.22 18.82 16.12
C LYS A 64 3.86 18.76 15.43
N ARG A 65 3.29 17.56 15.31
CA ARG A 65 1.96 17.37 14.72
C ARG A 65 0.89 18.06 15.54
N LYS A 66 -0.13 18.59 14.85
CA LYS A 66 -1.36 19.05 15.49
C LYS A 66 -2.08 17.87 16.17
N ARG A 67 -2.66 18.13 17.34
CA ARG A 67 -3.47 17.17 18.11
C ARG A 67 -4.63 16.69 17.22
N GLY A 68 -4.85 15.38 17.12
CA GLY A 68 -5.92 14.78 16.31
C GLY A 68 -5.55 14.42 14.86
N GLY A 69 -4.30 14.66 14.42
CA GLY A 69 -3.84 14.23 13.10
C GLY A 69 -3.69 12.71 12.97
N GLN A 70 -3.67 12.21 11.73
CA GLN A 70 -3.49 10.79 11.43
C GLN A 70 -2.16 10.26 12.00
N ILE A 71 -2.23 9.18 12.79
CA ILE A 71 -1.07 8.66 13.53
C ILE A 71 -0.02 8.06 12.58
N LYS A 72 -0.48 7.30 11.58
CA LYS A 72 0.38 6.49 10.71
C LYS A 72 0.92 7.29 9.52
N ARG A 73 2.25 7.33 9.36
CA ARG A 73 2.94 7.93 8.20
C ARG A 73 2.89 7.01 6.98
N TRP A 74 3.10 7.62 5.82
CA TRP A 74 3.50 6.86 4.63
C TRP A 74 4.83 6.12 4.85
N GLU A 75 5.81 6.79 5.46
CA GLU A 75 7.13 6.22 5.79
C GLU A 75 7.04 5.08 6.82
N ASP A 76 6.03 5.05 7.70
CA ASP A 76 5.89 4.01 8.72
C ASP A 76 5.61 2.62 8.09
N ASP A 77 5.13 2.58 6.85
CA ASP A 77 4.95 1.36 6.07
C ASP A 77 6.24 0.89 5.36
N LEU A 78 7.32 1.68 5.41
CA LEU A 78 8.57 1.45 4.70
C LEU A 78 9.65 0.95 5.67
N SER A 79 10.57 0.12 5.17
CA SER A 79 11.66 -0.41 5.98
C SER A 79 12.72 0.64 6.32
N LYS A 80 13.48 0.44 7.39
CA LYS A 80 14.64 1.30 7.71
C LYS A 80 15.60 1.35 6.50
N GLY A 81 16.09 2.55 6.18
CA GLY A 81 17.01 2.76 5.06
C GLY A 81 16.38 2.71 3.67
N TRP A 82 15.04 2.65 3.57
CA TRP A 82 14.30 2.58 2.30
C TRP A 82 14.75 3.63 1.27
N ARG A 83 15.07 4.86 1.70
CA ARG A 83 15.52 5.96 0.83
C ARG A 83 16.78 5.65 0.02
N ARG A 84 17.70 4.87 0.60
CA ARG A 84 18.90 4.40 -0.11
C ARG A 84 18.55 3.20 -0.98
N SER A 85 17.74 2.29 -0.44
CA SER A 85 17.31 1.07 -1.12
C SER A 85 16.46 1.34 -2.37
N THR A 86 15.72 2.45 -2.45
CA THR A 86 14.90 2.81 -3.63
C THR A 86 15.73 3.14 -4.87
N ARG A 87 17.00 3.54 -4.71
CA ARG A 87 17.90 3.82 -5.85
C ARG A 87 18.22 2.56 -6.63
N ASP A 88 18.37 1.43 -5.93
CA ASP A 88 18.65 0.12 -6.52
C ASP A 88 17.34 -0.65 -6.71
N ARG A 89 17.02 -0.98 -7.97
CA ARG A 89 15.75 -1.61 -8.33
C ARG A 89 15.63 -3.04 -7.79
N GLU A 90 16.73 -3.78 -7.71
CA GLU A 90 16.74 -5.15 -7.20
C GLU A 90 16.57 -5.16 -5.69
N LYS A 91 17.30 -4.28 -5.00
CA LYS A 91 17.15 -4.10 -3.55
C LYS A 91 15.75 -3.61 -3.19
N TRP A 92 15.10 -2.80 -4.02
CA TRP A 92 13.73 -2.33 -3.79
C TRP A 92 12.65 -3.41 -4.02
N LYS A 93 12.92 -4.40 -4.87
CA LYS A 93 11.95 -5.44 -5.25
C LYS A 93 11.71 -6.46 -4.13
N LYS A 94 12.76 -6.82 -3.37
CA LYS A 94 12.71 -7.80 -2.27
C LYS A 94 11.73 -7.40 -1.14
N PRO A 95 11.88 -6.22 -0.49
CA PRO A 95 10.96 -5.77 0.57
C PRO A 95 9.54 -5.52 0.03
N GLY A 96 9.40 -5.12 -1.23
CA GLY A 96 8.09 -4.89 -1.84
C GLY A 96 7.23 -6.15 -1.94
N LYS A 97 7.83 -7.33 -2.13
CA LYS A 97 7.08 -8.60 -2.11
C LYS A 97 6.49 -8.84 -0.72
N ALA A 98 7.30 -8.72 0.33
CA ALA A 98 6.85 -8.85 1.71
C ALA A 98 5.74 -7.86 2.04
N TYR A 99 5.88 -6.59 1.66
CA TYR A 99 4.86 -5.55 1.88
C TYR A 99 3.52 -5.86 1.21
N VAL A 100 3.55 -6.37 -0.03
CA VAL A 100 2.35 -6.71 -0.79
C VAL A 100 1.64 -7.92 -0.19
N ASP A 101 2.40 -8.87 0.34
CA ASP A 101 1.90 -10.14 0.85
C ASP A 101 1.61 -10.12 2.36
N ILE A 102 1.77 -8.98 3.07
CA ILE A 102 1.33 -8.79 4.47
C ILE A 102 -0.12 -9.28 4.59
N GLN A 103 -0.37 -10.35 5.33
CA GLN A 103 -1.72 -10.84 5.57
C GLN A 103 -2.47 -9.75 6.35
N SER A 104 -3.58 -9.27 5.78
CA SER A 104 -4.61 -8.61 6.56
C SER A 104 -5.41 -9.74 7.21
N ASP A 105 -5.09 -10.03 8.46
CA ASP A 105 -5.92 -10.87 9.33
C ASP A 105 -7.36 -10.33 9.40
#